data_AF-A0A522FYS1-F1
#
_entry.id   AF-A0A522FYS1-F1
#
_cell.length_a   1.000
_cell.length_b   1.000
_cell.length_c   1.000
_cell.angle_alpha   90.00
_cell.angle_beta   90.00
_cell.angle_gamma   90.00
#
_symmetry.space_group_name_H-M   'P 1'
#
loop_
_entity.id
_entity.type
_entity.pdbx_description
1 polymer ?
#
loop_
_entity_poly.entity_id
_entity_poly.type
_entity_poly.pdbx_seq_one_letter_code
_entity_poly.pdbx_strand_id
1 'polypeptide(L)'
;MPQPDSAANAMLSRLRALLADGSARPAGELARGARAPVVVVRTLLQAQVAAGRLQALREGAHTYYALAGRGAARAAMPVAPLVVPPGSTPALRLARTCYHHLAGAFGVALYAAMREHGWLQGTAPTWRLTPAGVAALGACGLPVKPAMTGRDCRDWTLRQPHLGGPLGVAITTAMLDAGWFRRAAHGRALLPCAAGVAAFARWGVDAATLQGVAVTAMRLAANG
;
A
#
# COMPACT_ATOMS: atom_id res chain seq x y z
N MET A 1 -25.48 26.71 19.87
CA MET A 1 -25.01 26.48 18.48
C MET A 1 -23.49 26.42 18.49
N PRO A 2 -22.84 25.33 18.04
CA PRO A 2 -21.39 25.35 17.86
C PRO A 2 -21.02 26.34 16.74
N GLN A 3 -20.03 27.19 16.99
CA GLN A 3 -19.52 28.19 16.04
C GLN A 3 -18.90 27.48 14.81
N PRO A 4 -19.07 27.99 13.58
CA PRO A 4 -18.62 27.34 12.34
C PRO A 4 -17.11 27.01 12.33
N ASP A 5 -16.29 27.83 12.99
CA ASP A 5 -14.85 27.62 13.12
C ASP A 5 -14.48 26.40 14.00
N SER A 6 -15.33 26.03 14.96
CA SER A 6 -15.10 24.89 15.85
C SER A 6 -15.23 23.56 15.10
N ALA A 7 -16.21 23.44 14.20
CA ALA A 7 -16.45 22.24 13.41
C ALA A 7 -15.34 22.01 12.37
N ALA A 8 -14.89 23.09 11.70
CA ALA A 8 -13.76 23.03 10.77
C ALA A 8 -12.44 22.65 11.48
N ASN A 9 -12.19 23.20 12.67
CA ASN A 9 -11.02 22.87 13.47
C ASN A 9 -11.04 21.42 13.98
N ALA A 10 -12.21 20.91 14.39
CA ALA A 10 -12.38 19.51 14.77
C ALA A 10 -12.14 18.55 13.58
N MET A 11 -12.68 18.87 12.40
CA MET A 11 -12.46 18.12 11.17
C MET A 11 -10.98 18.09 10.80
N LEU A 12 -10.32 19.24 10.83
CA LEU A 12 -8.89 19.35 10.54
C LEU A 12 -8.04 18.54 11.52
N SER A 13 -8.38 18.57 12.81
CA SER A 13 -7.71 17.77 13.84
C SER A 13 -7.85 16.27 13.55
N ARG A 14 -9.05 15.81 13.15
CA ARG A 14 -9.29 14.41 12.76
C ARG A 14 -8.48 14.03 11.52
N LEU A 15 -8.44 14.88 10.49
CA LEU A 15 -7.63 14.65 9.29
C LEU A 15 -6.14 14.54 9.60
N ARG A 16 -5.61 15.38 10.50
CA ARG A 16 -4.21 15.31 10.95
C ARG A 16 -3.91 14.05 11.75
N ALA A 17 -4.84 13.61 12.61
CA ALA A 17 -4.70 12.35 13.34
C ALA A 17 -4.62 11.13 12.39
N LEU A 18 -5.41 11.14 11.31
CA LEU A 18 -5.39 10.08 10.28
C LEU A 18 -4.10 10.07 9.43
N LEU A 19 -3.29 11.13 9.48
CA LEU A 19 -2.00 11.26 8.80
C LEU A 19 -0.80 11.20 9.78
N ALA A 20 -1.06 11.07 11.08
CA ALA A 20 -0.03 11.12 12.13
C ALA A 20 0.95 9.93 12.07
N ASP A 21 0.54 8.83 11.43
CA ASP A 21 1.38 7.66 11.14
C ASP A 21 2.44 7.90 10.04
N GLY A 22 2.48 9.12 9.49
CA GLY A 22 3.40 9.53 8.43
C GLY A 22 3.03 9.02 7.04
N SER A 23 1.83 8.46 6.88
CA SER A 23 1.33 8.00 5.58
C SER A 23 0.94 9.17 4.66
N ALA A 24 0.97 8.90 3.35
CA ALA A 24 0.31 9.73 2.36
C ALA A 24 -1.01 9.05 1.94
N ARG A 25 -2.14 9.77 2.03
CA ARG A 25 -3.47 9.20 1.78
C ARG A 25 -4.28 10.02 0.78
N PRO A 26 -5.09 9.39 -0.09
CA PRO A 26 -5.94 10.13 -1.01
C PRO A 26 -7.12 10.77 -0.29
N ALA A 27 -7.62 11.89 -0.81
CA ALA A 27 -8.72 12.66 -0.20
C ALA A 27 -9.97 11.81 0.10
N GLY A 28 -10.31 10.88 -0.81
CA GLY A 28 -11.47 10.00 -0.61
C GLY A 28 -11.32 8.99 0.52
N GLU A 29 -10.09 8.62 0.89
CA GLU A 29 -9.85 7.77 2.05
C GLU A 29 -9.91 8.56 3.35
N LEU A 30 -9.29 9.74 3.37
CA LEU A 30 -9.38 10.67 4.50
C LEU A 30 -10.82 11.07 4.78
N ALA A 31 -11.62 11.31 3.74
CA ALA A 31 -13.04 11.62 3.88
C ALA A 31 -13.84 10.48 4.53
N ARG A 32 -13.56 9.23 4.13
CA ARG A 32 -14.18 8.05 4.75
C ARG A 32 -13.76 7.89 6.21
N GLY A 33 -12.47 8.01 6.52
CA GLY A 33 -11.95 7.91 7.89
C GLY A 33 -12.45 9.04 8.80
N ALA A 34 -12.65 10.24 8.25
CA ALA A 34 -13.21 11.38 8.95
C ALA A 34 -14.74 11.39 8.98
N ARG A 35 -15.41 10.42 8.33
CA ARG A 35 -16.88 10.33 8.18
C ARG A 35 -17.48 11.64 7.62
N ALA A 36 -16.84 12.21 6.59
CA ALA A 36 -17.15 13.53 6.05
C ALA A 36 -17.34 13.50 4.52
N PRO A 37 -18.09 14.47 3.93
CA PRO A 37 -18.19 14.59 2.48
C PRO A 37 -16.82 14.86 1.83
N VAL A 38 -16.50 14.12 0.76
CA VAL A 38 -15.20 14.23 0.07
C VAL A 38 -14.92 15.61 -0.50
N VAL A 39 -15.96 16.36 -0.90
CA VAL A 39 -15.85 17.74 -1.37
C VAL A 39 -15.32 18.66 -0.27
N VAL A 40 -15.92 18.61 0.92
CA VAL A 40 -15.51 19.41 2.08
C VAL A 40 -14.05 19.09 2.47
N VAL A 41 -13.72 17.80 2.53
CA VAL A 41 -12.38 17.34 2.87
C VAL A 41 -11.36 17.81 1.82
N ARG A 42 -11.68 17.74 0.54
CA ARG A 42 -10.78 18.20 -0.53
C ARG A 42 -10.49 19.70 -0.41
N THR A 43 -11.51 20.52 -0.16
CA THR A 43 -11.34 21.97 0.06
C THR A 43 -10.43 22.25 1.25
N LEU A 44 -10.66 21.56 2.38
CA LEU A 44 -9.82 21.71 3.57
C LEU A 44 -8.37 21.29 3.31
N LEU A 45 -8.15 20.15 2.64
CA LEU A 45 -6.81 19.67 2.29
C LEU A 45 -6.08 20.64 1.38
N GLN A 46 -6.75 21.20 0.37
CA GLN A 46 -6.17 22.22 -0.51
C GLN A 46 -5.74 23.47 0.26
N ALA A 47 -6.58 23.96 1.18
CA ALA A 47 -6.24 25.09 2.04
C ALA A 47 -5.02 24.80 2.94
N GLN A 48 -4.89 23.58 3.47
CA GLN A 48 -3.74 23.20 4.29
C GLN A 48 -2.44 23.02 3.49
N VAL A 49 -2.55 22.57 2.23
CA VAL A 49 -1.41 22.53 1.31
C VAL A 49 -0.96 23.95 0.98
N ALA A 50 -1.89 24.85 0.65
CA ALA A 50 -1.56 26.27 0.42
C ALA A 50 -0.92 26.94 1.64
N ALA A 51 -1.32 26.53 2.86
CA ALA A 51 -0.74 27.00 4.12
C ALA A 51 0.57 26.27 4.52
N GLY A 52 1.14 25.41 3.68
CA GLY A 52 2.39 24.69 3.95
C GLY A 52 2.32 23.64 5.07
N ARG A 53 1.12 23.31 5.56
CA ARG A 53 0.90 22.35 6.67
C ARG A 53 0.79 20.90 6.18
N LEU A 54 0.32 20.72 4.95
CA LEU A 54 0.29 19.44 4.25
C LEU A 54 1.05 19.55 2.94
N GLN A 55 1.39 18.41 2.37
CA GLN A 55 1.93 18.29 1.02
C GLN A 55 1.01 17.43 0.15
N ALA A 56 0.95 17.77 -1.14
CA ALA A 56 0.23 17.02 -2.16
C ALA A 56 1.24 16.30 -3.06
N LEU A 57 1.27 14.96 -2.98
CA LEU A 57 2.11 14.09 -3.78
C LEU A 57 1.30 13.57 -4.96
N ARG A 58 1.77 13.81 -6.19
CA ARG A 58 1.12 13.29 -7.40
C ARG A 58 1.73 11.96 -7.78
N GLU A 59 0.90 10.94 -7.92
CA GLU A 59 1.30 9.62 -8.41
C GLU A 59 0.29 9.18 -9.48
N GLY A 60 0.73 9.25 -10.74
CA GLY A 60 -0.13 9.02 -11.90
C GLY A 60 -1.35 9.96 -11.91
N ALA A 61 -2.55 9.39 -11.99
CA ALA A 61 -3.81 10.12 -11.99
C ALA A 61 -4.30 10.52 -10.58
N HIS A 62 -3.56 10.19 -9.52
CA HIS A 62 -4.02 10.36 -8.14
C HIS A 62 -3.14 11.32 -7.34
N THR A 63 -3.79 12.09 -6.46
CA THR A 63 -3.13 12.99 -5.51
C THR A 63 -3.28 12.43 -4.11
N TYR A 64 -2.16 12.29 -3.42
CA TYR A 64 -2.05 11.85 -2.03
C TYR A 64 -1.64 13.02 -1.14
N TYR A 65 -2.15 13.04 0.08
CA TYR A 65 -1.90 14.10 1.05
C TYR A 65 -1.15 13.54 2.25
N ALA A 66 -0.11 14.23 2.70
CA ALA A 66 0.68 13.88 3.87
C ALA A 66 0.97 15.13 4.73
N LEU A 67 1.34 14.94 6.00
CA LEU A 67 1.85 16.03 6.83
C LEU A 67 3.14 16.60 6.21
N ALA A 68 3.29 17.93 6.21
CA ALA A 68 4.50 18.59 5.73
C ALA A 68 5.74 18.16 6.57
N GLY A 69 6.90 18.08 5.92
CA GLY A 69 8.17 17.71 6.56
C GLY A 69 8.37 16.22 6.90
N ARG A 70 7.34 15.37 6.78
CA ARG A 70 7.42 13.93 7.10
C ARG A 70 7.22 12.98 5.91
N GLY A 71 7.09 13.49 4.68
CA GLY A 71 6.53 12.69 3.59
C GLY A 71 7.09 12.96 2.20
N ALA A 72 8.33 12.59 1.94
CA ALA A 72 8.77 12.32 0.57
C ALA A 72 9.08 10.83 0.32
N ALA A 73 9.02 9.96 1.34
CA ALA A 73 9.49 8.57 1.23
C ALA A 73 8.40 7.48 1.31
N ARG A 74 7.10 7.79 1.39
CA ARG A 74 6.07 6.78 1.79
C ARG A 74 4.78 6.71 0.98
N ALA A 75 4.75 7.21 -0.26
CA ALA A 75 3.63 6.89 -1.16
C ALA A 75 3.59 5.38 -1.51
N ALA A 76 4.72 4.68 -1.37
CA ALA A 76 4.89 3.31 -1.83
C ALA A 76 4.73 2.24 -0.71
N MET A 77 5.01 2.57 0.56
CA MET A 77 4.86 1.58 1.64
C MET A 77 3.38 1.26 1.92
N PRO A 78 3.05 0.00 2.26
CA PRO A 78 1.70 -0.35 2.64
C PRO A 78 1.28 0.43 3.89
N VAL A 79 0.06 0.93 3.87
CA VAL A 79 -0.52 1.70 4.99
C VAL A 79 -1.79 1.01 5.47
N ALA A 80 -2.03 1.06 6.77
CA ALA A 80 -3.25 0.48 7.33
C ALA A 80 -4.45 1.26 6.77
N PRO A 81 -5.48 0.60 6.20
CA PRO A 81 -6.64 1.30 5.66
C PRO A 81 -7.39 2.02 6.78
N LEU A 82 -7.83 3.25 6.55
CA LEU A 82 -8.64 3.99 7.53
C LEU A 82 -10.02 3.37 7.78
N VAL A 83 -10.51 2.59 6.83
CA VAL A 83 -11.76 1.83 6.94
C VAL A 83 -11.46 0.38 6.59
N VAL A 84 -11.67 -0.51 7.55
CA VAL A 84 -11.44 -1.94 7.38
C VAL A 84 -12.47 -2.51 6.40
N PRO A 85 -12.03 -3.07 5.26
CA PRO A 85 -12.94 -3.75 4.34
C PRO A 85 -13.60 -4.97 5.00
N PRO A 86 -14.92 -5.19 4.82
CA PRO A 86 -15.63 -6.31 5.42
C PRO A 86 -14.99 -7.66 5.08
N GLY A 87 -14.77 -8.52 6.08
CA GLY A 87 -14.13 -9.83 5.89
C GLY A 87 -12.62 -9.77 5.65
N SER A 88 -11.97 -8.61 5.72
CA SER A 88 -10.51 -8.52 5.72
C SER A 88 -9.97 -8.89 7.11
N THR A 89 -9.40 -10.09 7.24
CA THR A 89 -8.72 -10.51 8.47
C THR A 89 -7.29 -9.94 8.51
N PRO A 90 -6.63 -9.86 9.68
CA PRO A 90 -5.22 -9.50 9.75
C PRO A 90 -4.33 -10.36 8.85
N ALA A 91 -4.60 -11.67 8.77
CA ALA A 91 -3.88 -12.57 7.87
C ALA A 91 -4.04 -12.18 6.39
N LEU A 92 -5.26 -11.87 5.95
CA LEU A 92 -5.51 -11.43 4.58
C LEU A 92 -4.90 -10.06 4.27
N ARG A 93 -4.83 -9.16 5.26
CA ARG A 93 -4.14 -7.87 5.11
C ARG A 93 -2.62 -8.04 5.08
N LEU A 94 -2.06 -9.04 5.75
CA LEU A 94 -0.63 -9.27 5.76
C LEU A 94 -0.15 -9.80 4.41
N ALA A 95 -0.65 -10.96 3.99
CA ALA A 95 -0.31 -11.55 2.70
C ALA A 95 -1.46 -12.46 2.21
N ARG A 96 -1.77 -12.36 0.93
CA ARG A 96 -2.84 -13.16 0.30
C ARG A 96 -2.62 -13.28 -1.19
N THR A 97 -3.39 -14.15 -1.84
CA THR A 97 -3.56 -14.06 -3.29
C THR A 97 -4.76 -13.18 -3.67
N CYS A 98 -4.54 -12.25 -4.59
CA CYS A 98 -5.58 -11.64 -5.40
C CYS A 98 -5.65 -12.42 -6.71
N TYR A 99 -6.66 -13.26 -6.84
CA TYR A 99 -6.65 -14.35 -7.82
C TYR A 99 -5.41 -15.22 -7.63
N HIS A 100 -4.42 -15.10 -8.52
CA HIS A 100 -3.18 -15.88 -8.55
C HIS A 100 -1.91 -15.07 -8.28
N HIS A 101 -2.01 -13.79 -7.91
CA HIS A 101 -0.85 -12.94 -7.64
C HIS A 101 -0.85 -12.39 -6.21
N LEU A 102 0.35 -12.10 -5.69
CA LEU A 102 0.60 -11.65 -4.33
C LEU A 102 -0.07 -10.29 -4.07
N ALA A 103 -0.76 -10.20 -2.94
CA ALA A 103 -1.48 -9.02 -2.48
C ALA A 103 -1.43 -8.95 -0.95
N GLY A 104 -2.20 -8.04 -0.35
CA GLY A 104 -1.98 -7.62 1.04
C GLY A 104 -0.69 -6.79 1.18
N ALA A 105 -0.22 -6.61 2.41
CA ALA A 105 0.92 -5.75 2.75
C ALA A 105 2.20 -6.20 2.03
N PHE A 106 2.47 -7.50 1.96
CA PHE A 106 3.61 -8.02 1.19
C PHE A 106 3.50 -7.71 -0.31
N GLY A 107 2.32 -7.87 -0.92
CA GLY A 107 2.16 -7.59 -2.35
C GLY A 107 2.26 -6.10 -2.70
N VAL A 108 1.71 -5.23 -1.85
CA VAL A 108 1.83 -3.78 -2.00
C VAL A 108 3.28 -3.34 -1.78
N ALA A 109 3.96 -3.83 -0.74
CA ALA A 109 5.35 -3.50 -0.46
C ALA A 109 6.31 -4.00 -1.55
N LEU A 110 6.09 -5.20 -2.09
CA LEU A 110 6.87 -5.72 -3.20
C LEU A 110 6.76 -4.78 -4.41
N TYR A 111 5.54 -4.46 -4.82
CA TYR A 111 5.29 -3.62 -5.97
C TYR A 111 5.93 -2.24 -5.83
N ALA A 112 5.86 -1.68 -4.63
CA ALA A 112 6.51 -0.44 -4.26
C ALA A 112 8.03 -0.49 -4.36
N ALA A 113 8.65 -1.49 -3.73
CA ALA A 113 10.10 -1.69 -3.76
C ALA A 113 10.59 -1.87 -5.21
N MET A 114 9.89 -2.67 -6.02
CA MET A 114 10.25 -2.85 -7.43
C MET A 114 10.22 -1.55 -8.24
N ARG A 115 9.30 -0.61 -7.93
CA ARG A 115 9.27 0.70 -8.59
C ARG A 115 10.37 1.61 -8.10
N GLU A 116 10.61 1.64 -6.79
CA GLU A 116 11.65 2.45 -6.17
C GLU A 116 13.06 2.05 -6.64
N HIS A 117 13.31 0.75 -6.78
CA HIS A 117 14.57 0.22 -7.31
C HIS A 117 14.68 0.29 -8.86
N GLY A 118 13.68 0.83 -9.55
CA GLY A 118 13.68 0.91 -11.02
C GLY A 118 13.62 -0.45 -11.74
N TRP A 119 13.06 -1.48 -11.09
CA TRP A 119 12.91 -2.82 -11.66
C TRP A 119 11.73 -2.93 -12.61
N LEU A 120 10.81 -1.97 -12.55
CA LEU A 120 9.66 -1.87 -13.43
C LEU A 120 9.80 -0.66 -14.35
N GLN A 121 9.52 -0.88 -15.62
CA GLN A 121 9.40 0.16 -16.64
C GLN A 121 8.00 0.14 -17.26
N GLY A 122 7.55 1.31 -17.70
CA GLY A 122 6.22 1.53 -18.24
C GLY A 122 5.48 2.64 -17.50
N THR A 123 4.19 2.76 -17.80
CA THR A 123 3.28 3.71 -17.16
C THR A 123 2.07 2.97 -16.67
N ALA A 124 1.59 3.33 -15.48
CA ALA A 124 0.37 2.77 -14.94
C ALA A 124 -0.77 2.84 -15.98
N PRO A 125 -1.56 1.76 -16.14
CA PRO A 125 -1.57 0.58 -15.30
C PRO A 125 -0.66 -0.55 -15.80
N THR A 126 0.23 -0.36 -16.77
CA THR A 126 0.97 -1.44 -17.44
C THR A 126 2.47 -1.38 -17.15
N TRP A 127 3.06 -2.54 -16.85
CA TRP A 127 4.46 -2.65 -16.44
C TRP A 127 5.19 -3.80 -17.12
N ARG A 128 6.50 -3.66 -17.25
CA ARG A 128 7.43 -4.73 -17.67
C ARG A 128 8.66 -4.69 -16.76
N LEU A 129 9.38 -5.80 -16.65
CA LEU A 129 10.68 -5.79 -15.96
C LEU A 129 11.70 -5.01 -16.79
N THR A 130 12.56 -4.27 -16.10
CA THR A 130 13.82 -3.77 -16.66
C THR A 130 14.88 -4.88 -16.63
N PRO A 131 16.00 -4.76 -17.37
CA PRO A 131 17.11 -5.70 -17.25
C PRO A 131 17.62 -5.83 -15.80
N ALA A 132 17.66 -4.72 -15.05
CA ALA A 132 18.01 -4.72 -13.64
C ALA A 132 17.01 -5.53 -12.79
N GLY A 133 15.70 -5.39 -13.06
CA GLY A 133 14.67 -6.16 -12.38
C GLY A 133 14.75 -7.66 -12.66
N VAL A 134 15.04 -8.06 -13.91
CA VAL A 134 15.26 -9.47 -14.26
C VAL A 134 16.47 -10.02 -13.49
N ALA A 135 17.59 -9.31 -13.49
CA ALA A 135 18.81 -9.73 -12.79
C ALA A 135 18.59 -9.84 -11.27
N ALA A 136 17.93 -8.86 -10.67
CA ALA A 136 17.66 -8.84 -9.22
C ALA A 136 16.75 -9.99 -8.77
N LEU A 137 15.67 -10.27 -9.52
CA LEU A 137 14.82 -11.42 -9.25
C LEU A 137 15.57 -12.74 -9.45
N GLY A 138 16.36 -12.87 -10.51
CA GLY A 138 17.20 -14.03 -10.77
C GLY A 138 18.21 -14.31 -9.64
N ALA A 139 18.89 -13.27 -9.13
CA ALA A 139 19.81 -13.37 -8.00
C ALA A 139 19.14 -13.82 -6.69
N CYS A 140 17.81 -13.69 -6.60
CA CYS A 140 17.02 -14.16 -5.47
C CYS A 140 16.41 -15.56 -5.71
N GLY A 141 16.75 -16.24 -6.81
CA GLY A 141 16.18 -17.54 -7.15
C GLY A 141 14.73 -17.45 -7.65
N LEU A 142 14.30 -16.28 -8.15
CA LEU A 142 12.97 -16.06 -8.71
C LEU A 142 13.06 -15.82 -10.23
N PRO A 143 13.32 -16.86 -11.05
CA PRO A 143 13.44 -16.68 -12.48
C PRO A 143 12.10 -16.31 -13.11
N VAL A 144 12.05 -15.19 -13.83
CA VAL A 144 10.85 -14.71 -14.54
C VAL A 144 11.20 -14.34 -15.97
N LYS A 145 10.32 -14.67 -16.91
CA LYS A 145 10.53 -14.37 -18.33
C LYS A 145 10.48 -12.85 -18.58
N PRO A 146 11.49 -12.24 -19.23
CA PRO A 146 11.56 -10.79 -19.43
C PRO A 146 10.39 -10.18 -20.22
N ALA A 147 9.79 -10.95 -21.14
CA ALA A 147 8.71 -10.48 -22.01
C ALA A 147 7.35 -10.32 -21.31
N MET A 148 7.22 -10.78 -20.06
CA MET A 148 5.95 -10.76 -19.33
C MET A 148 5.53 -9.34 -18.96
N THR A 149 4.23 -9.08 -19.06
CA THR A 149 3.62 -7.81 -18.65
C THR A 149 2.96 -7.96 -17.29
N GLY A 150 3.12 -6.94 -16.47
CA GLY A 150 2.37 -6.73 -15.24
C GLY A 150 1.35 -5.62 -15.41
N ARG A 151 0.43 -5.54 -14.45
CA ARG A 151 -0.51 -4.43 -14.37
C ARG A 151 -0.83 -4.04 -12.94
N ASP A 152 -1.28 -2.80 -12.74
CA ASP A 152 -1.84 -2.38 -11.47
C ASP A 152 -3.08 -3.21 -11.16
N CYS A 153 -3.06 -3.88 -10.01
CA CYS A 153 -4.24 -4.47 -9.38
C CYS A 153 -4.49 -3.74 -8.06
N ARG A 154 -5.74 -3.40 -7.77
CA ARG A 154 -6.09 -2.72 -6.51
C ARG A 154 -6.34 -3.76 -5.44
N ASP A 155 -5.51 -3.79 -4.40
CA ASP A 155 -5.74 -4.67 -3.27
C ASP A 155 -6.96 -4.19 -2.51
N TRP A 156 -7.95 -5.07 -2.34
CA TRP A 156 -9.19 -4.69 -1.67
C TRP A 156 -9.01 -4.50 -0.17
N THR A 157 -8.03 -5.18 0.45
CA THR A 157 -7.78 -5.16 1.91
C THR A 157 -7.04 -3.90 2.37
N LEU A 158 -6.11 -3.39 1.56
CA LEU A 158 -5.33 -2.18 1.84
C LEU A 158 -5.76 -0.98 1.01
N ARG A 159 -6.57 -1.19 -0.04
CA ARG A 159 -6.96 -0.14 -1.00
C ARG A 159 -5.71 0.55 -1.56
N GLN A 160 -4.68 -0.21 -1.95
CA GLN A 160 -3.45 0.26 -2.58
C GLN A 160 -3.12 -0.60 -3.81
N PRO A 161 -2.38 -0.08 -4.81
CA PRO A 161 -2.00 -0.87 -5.97
C PRO A 161 -0.95 -1.92 -5.59
N HIS A 162 -0.98 -3.07 -6.25
CA HIS A 162 0.04 -4.10 -6.24
C HIS A 162 0.19 -4.69 -7.64
N LEU A 163 1.22 -5.52 -7.84
CA LEU A 163 1.53 -6.08 -9.16
C LEU A 163 0.63 -7.29 -9.48
N GLY A 164 -0.25 -7.10 -10.45
CA GLY A 164 -1.06 -8.16 -11.06
C GLY A 164 -0.63 -8.48 -12.49
N GLY A 165 -1.48 -9.25 -13.20
CA GLY A 165 -1.21 -9.71 -14.56
C GLY A 165 -0.22 -10.88 -14.62
N PRO A 166 0.15 -11.34 -15.83
CA PRO A 166 1.05 -12.47 -16.02
C PRO A 166 2.36 -12.36 -15.24
N LEU A 167 2.99 -11.18 -15.22
CA LEU A 167 4.22 -10.94 -14.46
C LEU A 167 4.01 -11.12 -12.96
N GLY A 168 2.93 -10.55 -12.40
CA GLY A 168 2.60 -10.69 -10.99
C GLY A 168 2.33 -12.16 -10.60
N VAL A 169 1.67 -12.92 -11.48
CA VAL A 169 1.46 -14.36 -11.26
C VAL A 169 2.78 -15.12 -11.27
N ALA A 170 3.65 -14.88 -12.25
CA ALA A 170 4.94 -15.57 -12.33
C ALA A 170 5.84 -15.32 -11.12
N ILE A 171 5.95 -14.07 -10.67
CA ILE A 171 6.70 -13.73 -9.45
C ILE A 171 6.09 -14.43 -8.23
N THR A 172 4.77 -14.45 -8.12
CA THR A 172 4.08 -15.10 -6.99
C THR A 172 4.30 -16.60 -6.98
N THR A 173 4.22 -17.25 -8.14
CA THR A 173 4.51 -18.67 -8.30
C THR A 173 5.96 -18.97 -7.90
N ALA A 174 6.93 -18.21 -8.42
CA ALA A 174 8.33 -18.40 -8.07
C ALA A 174 8.58 -18.24 -6.55
N MET A 175 7.92 -17.29 -5.89
CA MET A 175 8.03 -17.12 -4.44
C MET A 175 7.42 -18.29 -3.65
N LEU A 176 6.32 -18.88 -4.13
CA LEU A 176 5.73 -20.07 -3.51
C LEU A 176 6.65 -21.29 -3.69
N ASP A 177 7.19 -21.47 -4.89
CA ASP A 177 8.10 -22.59 -5.22
C ASP A 177 9.41 -22.49 -4.45
N ALA A 178 9.94 -21.28 -4.27
CA ALA A 178 11.12 -21.00 -3.44
C ALA A 178 10.83 -21.08 -1.92
N GLY A 179 9.59 -21.36 -1.50
CA GLY A 179 9.21 -21.49 -0.09
C GLY A 179 9.18 -20.17 0.68
N TRP A 180 9.10 -19.02 0.00
CA TRP A 180 9.02 -17.71 0.66
C TRP A 180 7.67 -17.50 1.33
N PHE A 181 6.63 -18.10 0.76
CA PHE A 181 5.29 -18.15 1.34
C PHE A 181 4.76 -19.57 1.29
N ARG A 182 3.86 -19.89 2.22
CA ARG A 182 2.99 -21.06 2.13
C ARG A 182 1.54 -20.64 2.07
N ARG A 183 0.70 -21.44 1.41
CA ARG A 183 -0.75 -21.24 1.43
C ARG A 183 -1.28 -21.61 2.81
N ALA A 184 -2.18 -20.81 3.36
CA ALA A 184 -2.95 -21.21 4.53
C ALA A 184 -3.84 -22.43 4.18
N ALA A 185 -4.23 -23.20 5.20
CA ALA A 185 -5.06 -24.40 5.02
C ALA A 185 -6.38 -24.10 4.29
N HIS A 186 -6.96 -22.93 4.52
CA HIS A 186 -8.21 -22.50 3.90
C HIS A 186 -8.13 -21.05 3.40
N GLY A 187 -8.89 -20.79 2.33
CA GLY A 187 -9.03 -19.45 1.77
C GLY A 187 -7.82 -18.98 0.96
N ARG A 188 -7.59 -17.67 0.98
CA ARG A 188 -6.60 -17.00 0.10
C ARG A 188 -5.40 -16.44 0.86
N ALA A 189 -5.30 -16.66 2.16
CA ALA A 189 -4.19 -16.14 2.95
C ALA A 189 -2.89 -16.87 2.59
N LEU A 190 -1.80 -16.10 2.59
CA LEU A 190 -0.44 -16.61 2.47
C LEU A 190 0.29 -16.37 3.78
N LEU A 191 1.08 -17.34 4.20
CA LEU A 191 1.89 -17.30 5.41
C LEU A 191 3.34 -17.03 4.99
N PRO A 192 3.92 -15.86 5.33
CA PRO A 192 5.32 -15.60 5.04
C PRO A 192 6.20 -16.55 5.86
N CYS A 193 7.20 -17.14 5.19
CA CYS A 193 8.21 -17.97 5.82
C CYS A 193 9.47 -17.14 6.15
N ALA A 194 10.34 -17.65 7.02
CA ALA A 194 11.58 -16.98 7.40
C ALA A 194 12.45 -16.58 6.18
N ALA A 195 12.57 -17.48 5.19
CA ALA A 195 13.31 -17.20 3.96
C ALA A 195 12.72 -16.02 3.18
N GLY A 196 11.39 -15.96 3.06
CA GLY A 196 10.70 -14.86 2.38
C GLY A 196 10.85 -13.54 3.13
N VAL A 197 10.74 -13.56 4.46
CA VAL A 197 10.96 -12.37 5.30
C VAL A 197 12.38 -11.83 5.12
N ALA A 198 13.38 -12.70 5.19
CA ALA A 198 14.78 -12.31 5.00
C ALA A 198 15.04 -11.73 3.60
N ALA A 199 14.43 -12.33 2.57
CA ALA A 199 14.58 -11.83 1.20
C ALA A 199 13.92 -10.46 0.99
N PHE A 200 12.72 -10.24 1.54
CA PHE A 200 12.05 -8.94 1.49
C PHE A 200 12.84 -7.84 2.23
N ALA A 201 13.48 -8.18 3.35
CA ALA A 201 14.32 -7.24 4.08
C ALA A 201 15.49 -6.71 3.22
N ARG A 202 16.07 -7.55 2.35
CA ARG A 202 17.12 -7.15 1.40
C ARG A 202 16.64 -6.12 0.36
N TRP A 203 15.33 -6.01 0.18
CA TRP A 203 14.70 -5.04 -0.72
C TRP A 203 14.21 -3.79 0.01
N GLY A 204 14.53 -3.66 1.30
CA GLY A 204 14.08 -2.55 2.16
C GLY A 204 12.68 -2.75 2.74
N VAL A 205 12.12 -3.97 2.67
CA VAL A 205 10.79 -4.27 3.20
C VAL A 205 10.88 -5.05 4.51
N ASP A 206 10.62 -4.36 5.62
CA ASP A 206 10.59 -4.96 6.96
C ASP A 206 9.24 -5.62 7.27
N ALA A 207 9.26 -6.92 7.58
CA ALA A 207 8.08 -7.69 7.92
C ALA A 207 7.39 -7.24 9.22
N ALA A 208 8.13 -6.71 10.20
CA ALA A 208 7.53 -6.20 11.44
C ALA A 208 6.65 -4.98 11.14
N THR A 209 7.14 -4.09 10.26
CA THR A 209 6.35 -2.98 9.71
C THR A 209 5.09 -3.48 8.99
N LEU A 210 5.18 -4.53 8.17
CA LEU A 210 4.03 -5.11 7.46
C LEU A 210 2.99 -5.72 8.39
N GLN A 211 3.44 -6.41 9.45
CA GLN A 211 2.57 -6.94 10.49
C GLN A 211 1.87 -5.82 11.25
N GLY A 212 2.60 -4.75 11.58
CA GLY A 212 2.04 -3.53 12.15
C GLY A 212 0.92 -2.96 11.28
N VAL A 213 1.13 -2.84 9.97
CA VAL A 213 0.10 -2.39 9.02
C VAL A 213 -1.13 -3.31 9.02
N ALA A 214 -0.92 -4.62 9.03
CA ALA A 214 -2.00 -5.60 9.02
C ALA A 214 -2.87 -5.59 10.30
N VAL A 215 -2.29 -5.25 11.45
CA VAL A 215 -2.99 -5.24 12.75
C VAL A 215 -3.55 -3.85 13.10
N THR A 216 -2.86 -2.77 12.75
CA THR A 216 -3.22 -1.38 13.11
C THR A 216 -4.59 -0.96 12.58
N ALA A 217 -5.02 -1.50 11.44
CA ALA A 217 -6.33 -1.23 10.87
C ALA A 217 -7.50 -1.53 11.83
N MET A 218 -7.34 -2.51 12.74
CA MET A 218 -8.38 -2.82 13.74
C MET A 218 -8.46 -1.78 14.86
N ARG A 219 -7.32 -1.19 15.26
CA ARG A 219 -7.27 -0.18 16.33
C ARG A 219 -7.87 1.15 15.88
N LEU A 220 -7.66 1.52 14.61
CA LEU A 220 -8.26 2.73 14.03
C LEU A 220 -9.79 2.63 13.88
N ALA A 221 -10.34 1.41 13.73
CA ALA A 221 -11.78 1.17 13.67
C ALA A 221 -12.45 1.14 15.06
N ALA A 222 -11.71 0.81 16.12
CA ALA A 222 -12.24 0.73 17.48
C ALA A 222 -12.33 2.09 18.20
N ASN A 223 -11.60 3.11 17.71
CA ASN A 223 -11.50 4.44 18.34
C ASN A 223 -12.25 5.55 17.57
N GLY A 224 -13.21 5.23 16.67
CA GLY A 224 -13.72 6.16 15.67
C GLY A 224 -15.22 6.22 15.41
#